data_AF-A0A5D0SZE7-F1
#
_entry.id   AF-A0A5D0SZE7-F1
#
_cell.length_a   1.000
_cell.length_b   1.000
_cell.length_c   1.000
_cell.angle_alpha   90.00
_cell.angle_beta   90.00
_cell.angle_gamma   90.00
#
_symmetry.space_group_name_H-M   'P 1'
#
loop_
_entity.id
_entity.type
_entity.pdbx_description
1 polymer ?
#
loop_
_entity_poly.entity_id
_entity_poly.type
_entity_poly.pdbx_seq_one_letter_code
_entity_poly.pdbx_strand_id
1 'polypeptide(L)'
;MKKFIALFFVILISTISMAGFSLGINNVVAKTESFTDTPLSGFVGIDVLGLDARFELGPLVVGIETPFMMFTLSEDTGVDTSLIIPGIGWHGYIGAKLDFGPLYILGDVGHTLAIGEQLELGFSPLRLGAGINIGKHLYLELTAVTILQKLNETLGKIFTLQAGFIF
;
A
#
# COMPACT_ATOMS: atom_id res chain seq x y z
N MET A 1 31.53 -19.86 7.16
CA MET A 1 30.70 -19.07 6.22
C MET A 1 29.71 -19.93 5.44
N LYS A 2 30.13 -20.91 4.63
CA LYS A 2 29.21 -21.77 3.83
C LYS A 2 28.09 -22.47 4.63
N LYS A 3 28.42 -23.01 5.82
CA LYS A 3 27.43 -23.65 6.73
C LYS A 3 26.41 -22.66 7.31
N PHE A 4 26.83 -21.43 7.60
CA PHE A 4 25.95 -20.36 8.08
C PHE A 4 25.04 -19.85 6.96
N ILE A 5 25.55 -19.75 5.73
CA ILE A 5 24.76 -19.40 4.55
C ILE A 5 23.71 -20.49 4.27
N ALA A 6 24.10 -21.76 4.31
CA ALA A 6 23.16 -22.88 4.14
C ALA A 6 22.09 -22.89 5.25
N LEU A 7 22.49 -22.67 6.51
CA LEU A 7 21.55 -22.55 7.63
C LEU A 7 20.58 -21.37 7.44
N PHE A 8 21.07 -20.22 6.99
CA PHE A 8 20.24 -19.07 6.65
C PHE A 8 19.20 -19.40 5.58
N PHE A 9 19.61 -20.05 4.49
CA PHE A 9 18.67 -20.46 3.43
C PHE A 9 17.65 -21.50 3.92
N VAL A 10 18.05 -22.46 4.75
CA VAL A 10 17.11 -23.44 5.32
C VAL A 10 16.08 -22.73 6.21
N ILE A 11 16.52 -21.81 7.07
CA ILE A 11 15.62 -21.02 7.92
C ILE A 11 14.71 -20.15 7.06
N LEU A 12 15.24 -19.49 6.04
CA LEU A 12 14.49 -18.64 5.13
C LEU A 12 13.42 -19.42 4.38
N ILE A 13 13.78 -20.55 3.75
CA ILE A 13 12.84 -21.41 3.00
C ILE A 13 11.78 -21.98 3.94
N SER A 14 12.18 -22.43 5.14
CA SER A 14 11.22 -22.96 6.13
C SER A 14 10.24 -21.88 6.58
N THR A 15 10.73 -20.65 6.81
CA THR A 15 9.88 -19.51 7.18
C THR A 15 8.93 -19.13 6.05
N ILE A 16 9.41 -19.12 4.80
CA ILE A 16 8.59 -18.86 3.61
C ILE A 16 7.51 -19.93 3.44
N SER A 17 7.83 -21.20 3.72
CA SER A 17 6.86 -22.30 3.59
C SER A 17 5.73 -22.29 4.61
N MET A 18 5.89 -21.55 5.72
CA MET A 18 4.89 -21.43 6.79
C MET A 18 4.04 -20.16 6.69
N ALA A 19 4.28 -19.32 5.70
CA ALA A 19 3.66 -18.02 5.58
C ALA A 19 2.62 -17.97 4.48
N GLY A 20 1.61 -17.12 4.68
CA GLY A 20 0.60 -16.81 3.68
C GLY A 20 1.15 -15.80 2.69
N PHE A 21 1.18 -16.16 1.41
CA PHE A 21 1.45 -15.20 0.34
C PHE A 21 0.11 -14.70 -0.21
N SER A 22 0.01 -13.40 -0.44
CA SER A 22 -1.15 -12.81 -1.09
C SER A 22 -0.76 -11.74 -2.09
N LEU A 23 -1.60 -11.56 -3.09
CA LEU A 23 -1.48 -10.51 -4.10
C LEU A 23 -2.78 -9.69 -4.11
N GLY A 24 -2.65 -8.38 -3.92
CA GLY A 24 -3.76 -7.44 -3.94
C GLY A 24 -3.65 -6.42 -5.07
N ILE A 25 -4.81 -5.92 -5.49
CA ILE A 25 -4.92 -4.66 -6.19
C ILE A 25 -5.47 -3.67 -5.17
N ASN A 26 -4.77 -2.55 -5.01
CA ASN A 26 -5.23 -1.48 -4.16
C ASN A 26 -5.44 -0.20 -4.95
N ASN A 27 -6.12 0.73 -4.30
CA ASN A 27 -6.55 1.98 -4.87
C ASN A 27 -6.36 3.03 -3.77
N VAL A 28 -5.50 4.02 -4.00
CA VAL A 28 -5.26 5.11 -3.08
C VAL A 28 -6.09 6.31 -3.49
N VAL A 29 -7.17 6.58 -2.75
CA VAL A 29 -7.96 7.78 -2.94
C VAL A 29 -7.46 8.87 -2.00
N ALA A 30 -6.89 9.92 -2.57
CA ALA A 30 -6.47 11.10 -1.84
C ALA A 30 -7.28 12.32 -2.29
N LYS A 31 -7.95 12.96 -1.32
CA LYS A 31 -8.50 14.31 -1.50
C LYS A 31 -7.38 15.32 -1.29
N THR A 32 -6.93 15.97 -2.36
CA THR A 32 -6.02 17.11 -2.24
C THR A 32 -6.85 18.40 -2.35
N GLU A 33 -6.90 19.17 -1.26
CA GLU A 33 -7.30 20.57 -1.35
C GLU A 33 -6.06 21.32 -1.85
N SER A 34 -6.16 21.96 -3.01
CA SER A 34 -5.09 22.68 -3.72
C SER A 34 -3.82 22.93 -2.89
N PHE A 35 -2.78 22.13 -3.11
CA PHE A 35 -1.47 22.31 -2.46
C PHE A 35 -0.64 23.44 -3.09
N THR A 36 -1.24 24.25 -3.97
CA THR A 36 -0.61 25.40 -4.62
C THR A 36 -1.35 26.69 -4.24
N ASP A 37 -0.61 27.77 -4.02
CA ASP A 37 -1.12 29.15 -3.86
C ASP A 37 -1.87 29.68 -5.10
N THR A 38 -1.89 28.91 -6.19
CA THR A 38 -2.74 29.16 -7.34
C THR A 38 -4.16 28.70 -7.01
N PRO A 39 -5.19 29.55 -7.14
CA PRO A 39 -6.57 29.12 -7.00
C PRO A 39 -6.91 28.22 -8.19
N LEU A 40 -6.64 26.94 -8.06
CA LEU A 40 -7.29 25.93 -8.87
C LEU A 40 -8.72 25.86 -8.35
N SER A 41 -9.67 26.28 -9.17
CA SER A 41 -11.09 26.18 -8.87
C SER A 41 -11.49 24.71 -8.94
N GLY A 42 -11.14 23.92 -7.92
CA GLY A 42 -11.66 22.57 -7.85
C GLY A 42 -10.98 21.63 -6.89
N PHE A 43 -11.79 20.67 -6.45
CA PHE A 43 -11.33 19.40 -5.89
C PHE A 43 -10.38 18.70 -6.86
N VAL A 44 -9.18 18.32 -6.40
CA VAL A 44 -8.31 17.38 -7.13
C VAL A 44 -8.32 16.04 -6.40
N GLY A 45 -9.03 15.08 -6.98
CA GLY A 45 -9.01 13.67 -6.56
C GLY A 45 -7.84 12.97 -7.25
N ILE A 46 -6.91 12.42 -6.47
CA ILE A 46 -5.88 11.55 -7.01
C ILE A 46 -6.24 10.13 -6.61
N ASP A 47 -6.35 9.28 -7.61
CA ASP A 47 -6.55 7.85 -7.43
C ASP A 47 -5.37 7.08 -8.05
N VAL A 48 -4.68 6.28 -7.25
CA VAL A 48 -3.53 5.48 -7.69
C VAL A 48 -3.83 4.00 -7.50
N LEU A 49 -3.77 3.23 -8.58
CA LEU A 49 -3.84 1.77 -8.52
C LEU A 49 -2.45 1.17 -8.34
N GLY A 50 -2.34 0.27 -7.38
CA GLY A 50 -1.13 -0.47 -7.06
C GLY A 50 -1.33 -1.98 -7.05
N LEU A 51 -0.23 -2.70 -7.30
CA LEU A 51 -0.11 -4.13 -7.02
C LEU A 51 0.60 -4.29 -5.69
N ASP A 52 0.00 -5.04 -4.76
CA ASP A 52 0.53 -5.29 -3.41
C ASP A 52 0.85 -6.77 -3.24
N ALA A 53 2.12 -7.11 -3.10
CA ALA A 53 2.57 -8.44 -2.73
C ALA A 53 2.84 -8.49 -1.23
N ARG A 54 2.08 -9.33 -0.51
CA ARG A 54 2.10 -9.39 0.95
C ARG A 54 2.44 -10.79 1.45
N PHE A 55 3.21 -10.81 2.51
CA PHE A 55 3.66 -12.00 3.23
C PHE A 55 3.20 -11.92 4.69
N GLU A 56 2.50 -12.93 5.16
CA GLU A 56 1.94 -12.99 6.51
C GLU A 56 2.54 -14.18 7.29
N LEU A 57 3.13 -13.93 8.46
CA LEU A 57 3.65 -14.94 9.37
C LEU A 57 3.07 -14.72 10.78
N GLY A 58 1.98 -15.44 11.08
CA GLY A 58 1.20 -15.17 12.28
C GLY A 58 0.66 -13.74 12.24
N PRO A 59 0.82 -12.93 13.30
CA PRO A 59 0.37 -11.55 13.27
C PRO A 59 1.27 -10.64 12.45
N LEU A 60 2.49 -11.05 12.08
CA LEU A 60 3.43 -10.20 11.35
C LEU A 60 3.03 -10.12 9.89
N VAL A 61 2.98 -8.89 9.36
CA VAL A 61 2.75 -8.62 7.94
C VAL A 61 3.93 -7.85 7.38
N VAL A 62 4.44 -8.29 6.24
CA VAL A 62 5.42 -7.56 5.44
C VAL A 62 4.91 -7.53 4.01
N GLY A 63 5.02 -6.40 3.33
CA GLY A 63 4.65 -6.34 1.93
C GLY A 63 5.40 -5.29 1.15
N ILE A 64 5.24 -5.40 -0.16
CA ILE A 64 5.81 -4.49 -1.13
C ILE A 64 4.76 -4.20 -2.20
N GLU A 65 4.58 -2.91 -2.45
CA GLU A 65 3.57 -2.40 -3.34
C GLU A 65 4.21 -1.54 -4.43
N THR A 66 3.66 -1.58 -5.64
CA THR A 66 4.09 -0.70 -6.74
C THR A 66 2.88 -0.14 -7.50
N PRO A 67 2.82 1.18 -7.74
CA PRO A 67 1.78 1.78 -8.55
C PRO A 67 1.98 1.44 -10.03
N PHE A 68 0.88 1.28 -10.76
CA PHE A 68 0.91 1.06 -12.22
C PHE A 68 -0.04 1.98 -13.00
N MET A 69 -0.98 2.65 -12.32
CA MET A 69 -1.94 3.54 -12.97
C MET A 69 -2.34 4.65 -12.02
N MET A 70 -2.47 5.87 -12.55
CA MET A 70 -2.93 7.03 -11.80
C MET A 70 -4.04 7.74 -12.57
N PHE A 71 -5.10 8.08 -11.85
CA PHE A 71 -6.20 8.91 -12.30
C PHE A 71 -6.18 10.20 -11.53
N THR A 72 -6.29 11.31 -12.23
CA THR A 72 -6.42 12.64 -11.64
C THR A 72 -7.75 13.23 -12.10
N LEU A 73 -8.60 13.56 -11.15
CA LEU A 73 -9.85 14.28 -11.42
C LEU A 73 -9.66 15.72 -10.98
N SER A 74 -9.79 16.66 -11.91
CA SER A 74 -9.87 18.10 -11.63
C SER A 74 -11.22 18.61 -12.10
N GLU A 75 -11.88 19.46 -11.31
CA GLU A 75 -13.17 20.07 -11.70
C GLU A 75 -13.04 20.93 -12.97
N ASP A 76 -11.86 21.52 -13.21
CA ASP A 76 -11.62 22.41 -14.34
C ASP A 76 -11.29 21.66 -15.64
N THR A 77 -10.64 20.49 -15.55
CA THR A 77 -10.11 19.76 -16.72
C THR A 77 -10.74 18.39 -16.93
N GLY A 78 -11.57 17.91 -16.00
CA GLY A 78 -12.14 16.57 -16.02
C GLY A 78 -11.17 15.50 -15.52
N VAL A 79 -11.41 14.25 -15.91
CA VAL A 79 -10.54 13.10 -15.57
C VAL A 79 -9.40 13.03 -16.57
N ASP A 80 -8.17 13.08 -16.08
CA ASP A 80 -6.96 12.72 -16.81
C ASP A 80 -6.39 11.40 -16.27
N THR A 81 -5.79 10.60 -17.16
CA THR A 81 -5.28 9.27 -16.85
C THR A 81 -3.85 9.15 -17.30
N SER A 82 -2.97 8.79 -16.37
CA SER A 82 -1.56 8.55 -16.67
C SER A 82 -1.17 7.12 -16.32
N LEU A 83 -0.51 6.46 -17.27
CA LEU A 83 0.11 5.16 -17.04
C LEU A 83 1.44 5.38 -16.31
N ILE A 84 1.62 4.69 -15.20
CA ILE A 84 2.86 4.67 -14.44
C ILE A 84 3.56 3.37 -14.80
N ILE A 85 4.82 3.44 -15.22
CA ILE A 85 5.59 2.23 -15.48
C ILE A 85 5.71 1.46 -14.16
N PRO A 86 5.20 0.23 -14.03
CA PRO A 86 5.33 -0.54 -12.79
C PRO A 86 6.80 -0.68 -12.41
N GLY A 87 7.10 -0.56 -11.12
CA GLY A 87 8.45 -0.67 -10.58
C GLY A 87 9.28 0.60 -10.60
N ILE A 88 8.73 1.75 -11.03
CA ILE A 88 9.38 3.06 -10.83
C ILE A 88 9.10 3.64 -9.44
N GLY A 89 8.03 3.20 -8.78
CA GLY A 89 7.71 3.53 -7.40
C GLY A 89 7.50 2.26 -6.60
N TRP A 90 7.93 2.28 -5.35
CA TRP A 90 7.84 1.16 -4.43
C TRP A 90 7.40 1.65 -3.06
N HIS A 91 6.48 0.94 -2.44
CA HIS A 91 6.09 1.12 -1.05
C HIS A 91 6.36 -0.18 -0.31
N GLY A 92 7.42 -0.21 0.49
CA GLY A 92 7.72 -1.34 1.37
C GLY A 92 7.17 -1.07 2.76
N TYR A 93 6.51 -2.05 3.36
CA TYR A 93 5.87 -1.89 4.66
C TYR A 93 6.02 -3.12 5.56
N ILE A 94 5.93 -2.87 6.86
CA ILE A 94 5.90 -3.88 7.92
C ILE A 94 4.86 -3.49 8.96
N GLY A 95 4.12 -4.48 9.46
CA GLY A 95 3.05 -4.22 10.40
C GLY A 95 2.54 -5.48 11.07
N ALA A 96 1.35 -5.36 11.65
CA ALA A 96 0.67 -6.45 12.29
C ALA A 96 -0.79 -6.55 11.84
N LYS A 97 -1.28 -7.78 11.73
CA LYS A 97 -2.66 -8.16 11.46
C LYS A 97 -3.18 -9.02 12.60
N LEU A 98 -4.40 -8.72 13.04
CA LEU A 98 -5.09 -9.47 14.08
C LEU A 98 -6.43 -9.96 13.53
N ASP A 99 -6.55 -11.28 13.41
CA ASP A 99 -7.74 -11.96 12.90
C ASP A 99 -8.79 -12.18 14.00
N PHE A 100 -10.04 -11.90 13.66
CA PHE A 100 -11.26 -12.11 14.45
C PHE A 100 -12.27 -12.92 13.63
N GLY A 101 -11.88 -14.16 13.28
CA GLY A 101 -12.65 -15.01 12.38
C GLY A 101 -12.52 -14.54 10.93
N PRO A 102 -13.62 -14.21 10.22
CA PRO A 102 -13.54 -13.67 8.87
C PRO A 102 -13.11 -12.20 8.84
N LEU A 103 -13.25 -11.47 9.95
CA LEU A 103 -12.84 -10.06 10.03
C LEU A 103 -11.41 -9.96 10.57
N TYR A 104 -10.70 -8.90 10.21
CA TYR A 104 -9.39 -8.60 10.79
C TYR A 104 -9.15 -7.09 10.85
N ILE A 105 -8.22 -6.69 11.71
CA ILE A 105 -7.64 -5.34 11.69
C ILE A 105 -6.16 -5.46 11.34
N LEU A 106 -5.62 -4.47 10.63
CA LEU A 106 -4.18 -4.34 10.45
C LEU A 106 -3.71 -2.92 10.75
N GLY A 107 -2.47 -2.82 11.18
CA GLY A 107 -1.75 -1.56 11.20
C GLY A 107 -0.32 -1.80 10.74
N ASP A 108 0.19 -0.92 9.88
CA ASP A 108 1.52 -1.04 9.33
C ASP A 108 2.16 0.32 9.09
N VAL A 109 3.48 0.33 9.03
CA VAL A 109 4.30 1.49 8.68
C VAL A 109 5.20 1.11 7.52
N GLY A 110 5.34 2.03 6.58
CA GLY A 110 6.15 1.81 5.40
C GLY A 110 6.98 3.01 5.00
N HIS A 111 7.68 2.83 3.89
CA HIS A 111 8.43 3.89 3.26
C HIS A 111 8.32 3.75 1.74
N THR A 112 8.16 4.89 1.07
CA THR A 112 8.08 4.95 -0.38
C THR A 112 9.45 5.28 -0.98
N LEU A 113 9.81 4.59 -2.05
CA LEU A 113 11.01 4.82 -2.83
C LEU A 113 10.62 4.99 -4.29
N ALA A 114 11.26 5.92 -4.99
CA ALA A 114 11.16 6.06 -6.43
C ALA A 114 12.51 5.77 -7.09
N ILE A 115 12.45 5.31 -8.33
CA ILE A 115 13.61 5.13 -9.19
C ILE A 115 13.48 6.12 -10.35
N GLY A 116 14.40 7.09 -10.40
CA GLY A 116 14.47 8.12 -11.45
C GLY A 116 14.29 9.55 -10.91
N GLU A 117 14.73 10.54 -11.70
CA GLU A 117 14.71 11.96 -11.33
C GLU A 117 13.30 12.59 -11.33
N GLN A 118 12.27 11.87 -11.79
CA GLN A 118 10.93 12.41 -12.06
C GLN A 118 9.87 12.07 -11.00
N LEU A 119 10.22 11.35 -9.93
CA LEU A 119 9.29 10.98 -8.86
C LEU A 119 9.97 11.23 -7.52
N GLU A 120 9.66 12.34 -6.86
CA GLU A 120 10.07 12.56 -5.46
C GLU A 120 9.20 11.69 -4.52
N LEU A 121 9.40 10.37 -4.52
CA LEU A 121 8.90 9.48 -3.47
C LEU A 121 9.96 9.38 -2.37
N GLY A 122 9.56 9.65 -1.13
CA GLY A 122 10.45 9.67 0.04
C GLY A 122 9.71 9.90 1.35
N PHE A 123 8.44 9.49 1.41
CA PHE A 123 7.58 9.66 2.57
C PHE A 123 7.30 8.33 3.25
N SER A 124 6.82 8.40 4.48
CA SER A 124 6.55 7.22 5.31
C SER A 124 5.07 7.16 5.67
N PRO A 125 4.29 6.31 4.98
CA PRO A 125 2.90 6.06 5.33
C PRO A 125 2.81 5.32 6.67
N LEU A 126 1.86 5.75 7.49
CA LEU A 126 1.30 4.97 8.58
C LEU A 126 -0.13 4.59 8.18
N ARG A 127 -0.45 3.32 8.29
CA ARG A 127 -1.69 2.73 7.84
C ARG A 127 -2.40 2.04 8.99
N LEU A 128 -3.71 2.22 9.06
CA LEU A 128 -4.59 1.49 9.97
C LEU A 128 -5.85 1.10 9.19
N GLY A 129 -6.14 -0.18 9.14
CA GLY A 129 -7.22 -0.71 8.33
C GLY A 129 -7.97 -1.85 8.99
N ALA A 130 -9.10 -2.18 8.38
CA ALA A 130 -9.89 -3.34 8.70
C ALA A 130 -10.28 -4.05 7.40
N GLY A 131 -10.35 -5.37 7.46
CA GLY A 131 -10.69 -6.19 6.31
C GLY A 131 -11.55 -7.39 6.66
N ILE A 132 -11.98 -8.05 5.60
CA ILE A 132 -12.78 -9.27 5.64
C ILE A 132 -12.21 -10.30 4.68
N ASN A 133 -11.95 -11.50 5.19
CA ASN A 133 -11.64 -12.69 4.42
C ASN A 133 -12.95 -13.31 3.89
N ILE A 134 -13.07 -13.43 2.58
CA ILE A 134 -14.18 -14.04 1.87
C ILE A 134 -13.77 -15.45 1.45
N GLY A 135 -14.15 -16.43 2.27
CA GLY A 135 -13.69 -17.81 2.11
C GLY A 135 -12.21 -17.95 2.47
N LYS A 136 -11.49 -18.83 1.77
CA LYS A 136 -10.08 -19.13 2.05
C LYS A 136 -9.08 -18.28 1.27
N HIS A 137 -9.53 -17.69 0.17
CA HIS A 137 -8.64 -17.17 -0.86
C HIS A 137 -8.86 -15.70 -1.19
N LEU A 138 -9.94 -15.06 -0.75
CA LEU A 138 -10.22 -13.68 -1.11
C LEU A 138 -10.26 -12.82 0.13
N TYR A 139 -9.83 -11.57 0.01
CA TYR A 139 -10.04 -10.57 1.04
C TYR A 139 -10.37 -9.20 0.44
N LEU A 140 -11.06 -8.40 1.24
CA LEU A 140 -11.28 -6.97 1.02
C LEU A 140 -10.79 -6.21 2.23
N GLU A 141 -10.10 -5.09 2.02
CA GLU A 141 -9.47 -4.30 3.07
C GLU A 141 -9.70 -2.81 2.81
N LEU A 142 -10.13 -2.09 3.84
CA LEU A 142 -10.21 -0.64 3.84
C LEU A 142 -9.21 -0.10 4.85
N THR A 143 -8.36 0.81 4.40
CA THR A 143 -7.25 1.33 5.21
C THR A 143 -7.24 2.85 5.18
N ALA A 144 -7.18 3.47 6.36
CA ALA A 144 -6.87 4.88 6.50
C ALA A 144 -5.36 5.08 6.48
N VAL A 145 -4.91 6.08 5.73
CA VAL A 145 -3.49 6.37 5.54
C VAL A 145 -3.18 7.78 6.01
N THR A 146 -2.07 7.94 6.71
CA THR A 146 -1.47 9.25 7.00
C THR A 146 0.00 9.22 6.66
N ILE A 147 0.54 10.35 6.21
CA ILE A 147 1.97 10.51 5.93
C ILE A 147 2.62 11.09 7.18
N LEU A 148 3.57 10.37 7.78
CA LEU A 148 4.21 10.77 9.04
C LEU A 148 4.83 12.18 8.97
N GLN A 149 5.45 12.52 7.84
CA GLN A 149 6.05 13.82 7.59
C GLN A 149 5.01 14.96 7.44
N LYS A 150 3.76 14.62 7.14
CA LYS A 150 2.65 15.55 6.85
C LYS A 150 1.37 15.15 7.60
N LEU A 151 1.52 14.76 8.87
CA LEU A 151 0.44 14.13 9.63
C LEU A 151 -0.79 15.02 9.75
N ASN A 152 -0.61 16.30 10.11
CA ASN A 152 -1.70 17.28 10.23
C ASN A 152 -2.45 17.52 8.91
N GLU A 153 -1.78 17.36 7.77
CA GLU A 153 -2.36 17.61 6.46
C GLU A 153 -3.12 16.40 5.91
N THR A 154 -2.72 15.19 6.31
CA THR A 154 -3.14 13.92 5.68
C THR A 154 -4.05 13.07 6.56
N LEU A 155 -4.07 13.29 7.87
CA LEU A 155 -4.89 12.53 8.81
C LEU A 155 -6.37 12.58 8.41
N GLY A 156 -6.97 11.41 8.17
CA GLY A 156 -8.39 11.29 7.81
C GLY A 156 -8.74 11.74 6.39
N LYS A 157 -7.75 12.00 5.51
CA LYS A 157 -7.98 12.45 4.13
C LYS A 157 -7.61 11.44 3.06
N ILE A 158 -6.85 10.41 3.41
CA ILE A 158 -6.38 9.39 2.49
C ILE A 158 -6.93 8.04 2.94
N PHE A 159 -7.60 7.37 2.02
CA PHE A 159 -8.14 6.03 2.23
C PHE A 159 -7.73 5.15 1.07
N THR A 160 -7.47 3.89 1.38
CA THR A 160 -7.20 2.88 0.37
C THR A 160 -8.19 1.74 0.46
N LEU A 161 -8.70 1.32 -0.68
CA LEU A 161 -9.45 0.08 -0.80
C LEU A 161 -8.58 -0.96 -1.50
N GLN A 162 -8.47 -2.14 -0.93
CA GLN A 162 -7.70 -3.24 -1.48
C GLN A 162 -8.55 -4.50 -1.59
N ALA A 163 -8.44 -5.17 -2.73
CA ALA A 163 -9.00 -6.49 -2.97
C ALA A 163 -7.86 -7.42 -3.35
N GLY A 164 -7.80 -8.61 -2.75
CA GLY A 164 -6.69 -9.52 -3.03
C GLY A 164 -7.01 -11.00 -2.91
N PHE A 165 -6.04 -11.79 -3.36
CA PHE A 165 -6.07 -13.24 -3.40
C PHE A 165 -4.97 -13.83 -2.51
N ILE A 166 -5.31 -14.82 -1.70
CA ILE A 166 -4.43 -15.58 -0.80
C ILE A 166 -4.16 -16.96 -1.42
N PHE A 167 -2.87 -17.29 -1.59
CA PHE A 167 -2.41 -18.53 -2.22
C PHE A 167 -2.32 -19.70 -1.24
#